data_AF-A0A367LVN0-F1
#
_entry.id   AF-A0A367LVN0-F1
#
_cell.length_a   1.000
_cell.length_b   1.000
_cell.length_c   1.000
_cell.angle_alpha   90.00
_cell.angle_beta   90.00
_cell.angle_gamma   90.00
#
_symmetry.space_group_name_H-M   'P 1'
#
loop_
_entity.id
_entity.type
_entity.pdbx_description
1 polymer ?
#
loop_
_entity_poly.entity_id
_entity_poly.type
_entity_poly.pdbx_seq_one_letter_code
_entity_poly.pdbx_strand_id
1 'polypeptide(L)'
;MSGKPAARLGDPTACPLPGHGSNPIVGGSPDVFFDHRSAARQGDATACGATLSANVIANVLINGKPATVVGSVGTHGNLVVGGA
;
A
#
# COMPACT_ATOMS: atom_id res chain seq x y z
N MET A 1 -12.87 13.12 12.89
CA MET A 1 -12.17 11.91 12.42
C MET A 1 -11.12 12.36 11.42
N SER A 2 -9.84 12.12 11.68
CA SER A 2 -8.81 12.31 10.64
C SER A 2 -8.87 11.11 9.70
N GLY A 3 -8.86 11.35 8.39
CA GLY A 3 -8.76 10.28 7.41
C GLY A 3 -7.44 9.52 7.54
N LYS A 4 -7.39 8.28 7.04
CA LYS A 4 -6.12 7.56 6.87
C LYS A 4 -5.45 8.05 5.57
N PRO A 5 -4.18 8.46 5.60
CA PRO A 5 -3.45 8.88 4.40
C PRO A 5 -3.43 7.77 3.33
N ALA A 6 -3.48 8.14 2.05
CA ALA A 6 -3.40 7.23 0.93
C ALA A 6 -1.98 6.65 0.81
N ALA A 7 -1.89 5.36 0.53
CA ALA A 7 -0.60 4.71 0.29
C ALA A 7 -0.20 4.87 -1.17
N ARG A 8 1.10 4.97 -1.43
CA ARG A 8 1.67 5.23 -2.74
C ARG A 8 2.93 4.40 -2.96
N LEU A 9 3.37 4.33 -4.22
CA LEU A 9 4.66 3.77 -4.58
C LEU A 9 5.77 4.45 -3.77
N GLY A 10 6.63 3.64 -3.17
CA GLY A 10 7.72 4.06 -2.30
C GLY A 10 7.35 4.25 -0.83
N ASP A 11 6.05 4.27 -0.46
CA ASP A 11 5.67 4.39 0.94
C ASP A 11 6.06 3.11 1.72
N PRO A 12 6.51 3.26 2.98
CA PRO A 12 7.06 2.14 3.74
C PRO A 12 5.99 1.17 4.22
N THR A 13 6.34 -0.11 4.21
CA THR A 13 5.65 -1.17 4.94
C THR A 13 6.54 -1.77 6.01
N ALA A 14 5.96 -2.36 7.05
CA ALA A 14 6.66 -3.07 8.12
C ALA A 14 6.28 -4.55 8.09
N CYS A 15 7.20 -5.41 7.62
CA CYS A 15 6.96 -6.83 7.45
C CYS A 15 7.41 -7.64 8.68
N PRO A 16 6.54 -8.50 9.25
CA PRO A 16 6.88 -9.26 10.46
C PRO A 16 7.75 -10.50 10.19
N LEU A 17 7.93 -10.90 8.92
CA LEU A 17 8.77 -12.05 8.58
C LEU A 17 10.25 -11.76 8.91
N PRO A 18 10.97 -12.71 9.55
CA PRO A 18 12.38 -12.56 9.87
C PRO A 18 13.21 -12.19 8.62
N GLY A 19 14.03 -11.15 8.75
CA GLY A 19 14.90 -10.66 7.66
C GLY A 19 14.24 -9.73 6.63
N HIS A 20 12.93 -9.51 6.68
CA HIS A 20 12.24 -8.63 5.70
C HIS A 20 12.22 -7.16 6.13
N GLY A 21 11.98 -6.88 7.42
CA GLY A 21 12.02 -5.54 8.00
C GLY A 21 11.09 -4.53 7.31
N SER A 22 11.51 -3.25 7.33
CA SER A 22 10.80 -2.20 6.60
C SER A 22 11.20 -2.19 5.13
N ASN A 23 10.21 -2.19 4.25
CA ASN A 23 10.42 -2.24 2.81
C ASN A 23 9.30 -1.48 2.08
N PRO A 24 9.59 -0.83 0.94
CA PRO A 24 8.64 0.03 0.26
C PRO A 24 7.58 -0.76 -0.53
N ILE A 25 6.45 -0.10 -0.79
CA ILE A 25 5.54 -0.49 -1.87
C ILE A 25 6.25 -0.25 -3.22
N VAL A 26 6.24 -1.24 -4.11
CA VAL A 26 6.93 -1.18 -5.41
C VAL A 26 5.97 -1.30 -6.60
N GLY A 27 4.70 -1.65 -6.37
CA GLY A 27 3.63 -1.57 -7.35
C GLY A 27 2.77 -0.32 -7.16
N GLY A 28 2.07 0.10 -8.21
CA GLY A 28 1.16 1.23 -8.13
C GLY A 28 0.30 1.37 -9.38
N SER A 29 -0.58 2.37 -9.36
CA SER A 29 -1.35 2.81 -10.52
C SER A 29 -0.44 3.41 -11.60
N PRO A 30 -0.70 3.14 -12.89
CA PRO A 30 0.07 3.72 -14.00
C PRO A 30 -0.27 5.19 -14.28
N ASP A 31 -1.42 5.69 -13.78
CA ASP A 31 -2.03 6.95 -14.22
C ASP A 31 -2.70 7.76 -13.09
N VAL A 32 -2.89 7.19 -11.90
CA VAL A 32 -3.39 7.91 -10.72
C VAL A 32 -2.24 8.16 -9.76
N PHE A 33 -2.05 9.44 -9.41
CA PHE A 33 -0.95 9.91 -8.59
C PHE A 33 -1.45 10.67 -7.37
N PHE A 34 -0.84 10.43 -6.21
CA PHE A 34 -0.99 11.25 -5.01
C PHE A 34 0.39 11.83 -4.67
N ASP A 35 0.50 13.14 -4.49
CA ASP A 35 1.76 13.91 -4.46
C ASP A 35 2.80 13.42 -5.46
N HIS A 36 2.41 13.32 -6.73
CA HIS A 36 3.29 12.92 -7.84
C HIS A 36 3.87 11.50 -7.74
N ARG A 37 3.33 10.62 -6.89
CA ARG A 37 3.68 9.20 -6.80
C ARG A 37 2.48 8.33 -7.14
N SER A 38 2.72 7.23 -7.84
CA SER A 38 1.67 6.27 -8.21
C SER A 38 0.88 5.82 -6.99
N ALA A 39 -0.45 5.91 -7.05
CA ALA A 39 -1.33 5.45 -5.97
C ALA A 39 -1.24 3.93 -5.80
N ALA A 40 -1.12 3.45 -4.55
CA ALA A 40 -1.08 2.04 -4.24
C ALA A 40 -2.48 1.47 -3.99
N ARG A 41 -2.71 0.24 -4.44
CA ARG A 41 -4.01 -0.41 -4.51
C ARG A 41 -3.89 -1.87 -4.10
N GLN A 42 -5.02 -2.51 -3.87
CA GLN A 42 -5.04 -3.95 -3.62
C GLN A 42 -4.37 -4.71 -4.76
N GLY A 43 -3.48 -5.63 -4.41
CA GLY A 43 -2.67 -6.42 -5.32
C GLY A 43 -1.35 -5.78 -5.75
N ASP A 44 -1.10 -4.51 -5.41
CA ASP A 44 0.21 -3.90 -5.69
C ASP A 44 1.29 -4.51 -4.77
N ALA A 45 2.47 -4.77 -5.34
CA ALA A 45 3.55 -5.49 -4.69
C ALA A 45 4.35 -4.60 -3.72
N THR A 46 5.00 -5.23 -2.74
CA THR A 46 6.02 -4.62 -1.88
C THR A 46 7.38 -5.27 -2.11
N ALA A 47 8.47 -4.57 -1.80
CA ALA A 47 9.82 -5.01 -2.18
C ALA A 47 10.22 -6.35 -1.51
N CYS A 48 9.59 -6.74 -0.40
CA CYS A 48 9.81 -8.03 0.23
C CYS A 48 9.05 -9.21 -0.40
N GLY A 49 8.41 -9.00 -1.56
CA GLY A 49 7.67 -10.04 -2.30
C GLY A 49 6.21 -10.23 -1.86
N ALA A 50 5.71 -9.46 -0.89
CA ALA A 50 4.30 -9.46 -0.53
C ALA A 50 3.45 -8.65 -1.53
N THR A 51 2.13 -8.78 -1.44
CA THR A 51 1.15 -7.93 -2.14
C THR A 51 0.14 -7.37 -1.16
N LEU A 52 -0.30 -6.12 -1.35
CA LEU A 52 -1.32 -5.49 -0.51
C LEU A 52 -2.67 -6.21 -0.68
N SER A 53 -3.30 -6.65 0.41
CA SER A 53 -4.45 -7.57 0.30
C SER A 53 -5.61 -7.25 1.24
N ALA A 54 -5.36 -6.69 2.41
CA ALA A 54 -6.36 -6.51 3.47
C ALA A 54 -6.36 -5.09 4.05
N ASN A 55 -7.38 -4.77 4.83
CA ASN A 55 -7.62 -3.43 5.41
C ASN A 55 -7.57 -2.30 4.37
N VAL A 56 -8.10 -2.59 3.17
CA VAL A 56 -8.25 -1.66 2.05
C VAL A 56 -9.56 -0.89 2.15
N ILE A 57 -9.70 0.19 1.37
CA ILE A 57 -10.96 0.95 1.26
C ILE A 57 -11.76 0.38 0.09
N ALA A 58 -12.61 -0.61 0.37
CA ALA A 58 -13.29 -1.43 -0.65
C ALA A 58 -14.20 -0.65 -1.62
N ASN A 59 -14.70 0.52 -1.21
CA ASN A 59 -15.59 1.37 -2.00
C ASN A 59 -14.88 2.53 -2.71
N VAL A 60 -13.58 2.73 -2.50
CA VAL A 60 -12.77 3.70 -3.24
C VAL A 60 -11.90 2.91 -4.20
N LEU A 61 -12.22 2.99 -5.48
CA LEU A 61 -11.56 2.19 -6.52
C LEU A 61 -10.61 3.07 -7.35
N ILE A 62 -9.37 2.61 -7.50
CA ILE A 62 -8.36 3.21 -8.36
C ILE A 62 -8.05 2.19 -9.45
N ASN A 63 -8.36 2.54 -10.71
CA ASN A 63 -8.39 1.60 -11.85
C ASN A 63 -9.10 0.27 -11.53
N GLY A 64 -10.27 0.35 -10.89
CA GLY A 64 -11.09 -0.82 -10.55
C GLY A 64 -10.60 -1.66 -9.37
N LYS A 65 -9.49 -1.29 -8.71
CA LYS A 65 -8.96 -1.97 -7.52
C LYS A 65 -9.15 -1.13 -6.26
N PRO A 66 -9.49 -1.71 -5.10
CA PRO A 66 -9.58 -0.97 -3.84
C PRO A 66 -8.32 -0.18 -3.51
N ALA A 67 -8.49 1.07 -3.09
CA ALA A 67 -7.40 1.92 -2.63
C ALA A 67 -6.80 1.38 -1.33
N THR A 68 -5.49 1.51 -1.19
CA THR A 68 -4.77 1.19 0.06
C THR A 68 -4.41 2.48 0.79
N VAL A 69 -4.32 2.39 2.11
CA VAL A 69 -4.08 3.51 3.02
C VAL A 69 -3.09 3.10 4.10
N VAL A 70 -2.62 4.05 4.90
CA VAL A 70 -1.92 3.73 6.14
C VAL A 70 -2.78 2.81 6.99
N GLY A 71 -2.22 1.66 7.37
CA GLY A 71 -2.93 0.59 8.08
C GLY A 71 -3.49 -0.52 7.20
N SER A 72 -3.42 -0.40 5.86
CA SER A 72 -3.61 -1.55 4.96
C SER A 72 -2.50 -2.59 5.18
N VAL A 73 -2.78 -3.84 4.84
CA VAL A 73 -1.91 -4.98 5.17
C VAL A 73 -1.66 -5.83 3.93
N GLY A 74 -0.41 -6.25 3.74
CA GLY A 74 -0.03 -7.19 2.69
C GLY A 74 -0.08 -8.65 3.11
N THR A 75 0.12 -9.56 2.15
CA THR A 75 0.00 -11.02 2.32
C THR A 75 0.99 -11.63 3.32
N HIS A 76 2.12 -10.98 3.59
CA HIS A 76 3.04 -11.38 4.66
C HIS A 76 2.64 -10.82 6.04
N GLY A 77 1.49 -10.12 6.14
CA GLY A 77 1.12 -9.34 7.32
C GLY A 77 1.85 -7.99 7.40
N ASN A 78 2.50 -7.54 6.32
CA ASN A 78 3.25 -6.29 6.34
C ASN A 78 2.31 -5.08 6.35
N LEU A 79 2.42 -4.26 7.39
CA LEU A 79 1.57 -3.10 7.61
C LEU A 79 2.07 -1.91 6.80
N VAL A 80 1.20 -1.20 6.08
CA VAL A 80 1.54 0.10 5.49
C VAL A 80 1.64 1.14 6.60
N VAL A 81 2.80 1.76 6.76
CA VAL A 81 3.09 2.69 7.89
C VAL A 81 3.33 4.13 7.45
N GLY A 82 3.31 4.41 6.14
CA GLY A 82 3.40 5.76 5.59
C GLY A 82 2.44 5.97 4.43
N GLY A 83 2.11 7.24 4.17
CA GLY A 83 1.16 7.68 3.15
C GLY A 83 1.03 9.21 3.15
N ALA A 84 0.21 9.75 2.25
CA ALA A 84 -0.17 11.17 2.23
C ALA A 84 -1.67 11.37 2.03
#